data_AF-A0A6M3SNG8-F1
#
_entry.id   AF-A0A6M3SNG8-F1
#
_cell.length_a   1.000
_cell.length_b   1.000
_cell.length_c   1.000
_cell.angle_alpha   90.00
_cell.angle_beta   90.00
_cell.angle_gamma   90.00
#
_symmetry.space_group_name_H-M   'P 1'
#
loop_
_entity.id
_entity.type
_entity.pdbx_description
1 polymer ?
#
loop_
_entity_poly.entity_id
_entity_poly.type
_entity_poly.pdbx_seq_one_letter_code
_entity_poly.pdbx_strand_id
1 'polypeptide(L)'
;MHDKNIHNYCNNKYKKIIKKYKIYNNINIDKTYIQFSLTQIKQMLVYYYANSKGFVSLISKKRIARMIGCCEKNIDINNKLFLDLGLILISSTINNKFSLIIKNYSEHYSKNNTRYLNLATNVLRT
;
A
#
# COMPACT_ATOMS: atom_id res chain seq x y z
N MET A 1 27.48 -12.21 0.75
CA MET A 1 27.06 -12.60 -0.62
C MET A 1 25.52 -12.77 -0.78
N HIS A 2 24.66 -12.35 0.17
CA HIS A 2 23.19 -12.49 0.05
C HIS A 2 22.44 -11.29 -0.53
N ASP A 3 22.94 -10.06 -0.35
CA ASP A 3 22.22 -8.85 -0.78
C ASP A 3 22.15 -8.66 -2.30
N LYS A 4 23.17 -9.13 -3.04
CA LYS A 4 23.19 -9.04 -4.51
C LYS A 4 22.09 -9.88 -5.17
N ASN A 5 21.71 -11.01 -4.58
CA ASN A 5 20.70 -11.91 -5.14
C ASN A 5 19.28 -11.37 -4.96
N ILE A 6 18.99 -10.71 -3.84
CA ILE A 6 17.68 -10.11 -3.57
C ILE A 6 17.46 -8.89 -4.48
N HIS A 7 18.50 -8.06 -4.66
CA HIS A 7 18.43 -6.87 -5.51
C HIS A 7 18.14 -7.25 -6.98
N ASN A 8 18.74 -8.34 -7.46
CA ASN A 8 18.54 -8.83 -8.82
C ASN A 8 17.14 -9.43 -9.03
N TYR A 9 16.62 -10.16 -8.03
CA TYR A 9 15.26 -10.70 -8.06
C TYR A 9 14.20 -9.59 -8.13
N CYS A 10 14.36 -8.54 -7.30
CA CYS A 10 13.46 -7.39 -7.31
C CYS A 10 13.47 -6.67 -8.66
N ASN A 11 14.65 -6.43 -9.26
CA ASN A 11 14.76 -5.73 -10.55
C ASN A 11 14.14 -6.52 -11.72
N ASN A 12 14.31 -7.85 -11.76
CA ASN A 12 13.72 -8.68 -12.81
C ASN A 12 12.20 -8.80 -12.70
N LYS A 13 11.68 -8.94 -11.47
CA LYS A 13 10.23 -8.92 -11.23
C LYS A 13 9.64 -7.55 -11.60
N TYR A 14 10.35 -6.46 -11.29
CA TYR A 14 9.94 -5.10 -11.62
C TYR A 14 9.87 -4.83 -13.12
N LYS A 15 10.88 -5.28 -13.90
CA LYS A 15 10.84 -5.18 -15.37
C LYS A 15 9.66 -5.94 -15.97
N LYS A 16 9.33 -7.14 -15.48
CA LYS A 16 8.14 -7.89 -15.90
C LYS A 16 6.83 -7.16 -15.57
N ILE A 17 6.74 -6.57 -14.39
CA ILE A 17 5.56 -5.82 -13.93
C ILE A 17 5.34 -4.57 -14.80
N ILE A 18 6.38 -3.77 -15.07
CA ILE A 18 6.27 -2.58 -15.94
C ILE A 18 5.84 -2.98 -17.37
N LYS A 19 6.38 -4.08 -17.91
CA LYS A 19 5.96 -4.60 -19.23
C LYS A 19 4.49 -4.99 -19.24
N LYS A 20 3.99 -5.59 -18.15
CA LYS A 20 2.56 -5.91 -17.99
C LYS A 20 1.71 -4.64 -17.94
N TYR A 21 2.10 -3.62 -17.18
CA TYR A 21 1.33 -2.37 -17.08
C TYR A 21 1.33 -1.51 -18.35
N LYS A 22 2.39 -1.54 -19.18
CA LYS A 22 2.37 -0.88 -20.50
C LYS A 22 1.29 -1.42 -21.44
N ILE A 23 0.86 -2.68 -21.28
CA ILE A 23 -0.22 -3.29 -22.06
C ILE A 23 -1.60 -2.75 -21.62
N TYR A 24 -1.74 -2.33 -20.36
CA TYR A 24 -3.00 -1.79 -19.83
C TYR A 24 -3.26 -0.31 -20.18
N ASN A 25 -2.30 0.41 -20.77
CA ASN A 25 -2.50 1.81 -21.17
C ASN A 25 -3.47 1.97 -22.37
N ASN A 26 -3.83 0.89 -23.06
CA ASN A 26 -4.79 0.90 -24.18
C ASN A 26 -6.10 0.18 -23.88
N ILE A 27 -6.36 -0.21 -22.63
CA ILE A 27 -7.61 -0.86 -22.25
C ILE A 27 -8.51 0.21 -21.64
N ASN A 28 -9.66 0.43 -22.27
CA ASN A 28 -10.74 1.22 -21.70
C ASN A 28 -11.27 0.43 -20.49
N ILE A 29 -10.67 0.62 -19.32
CA ILE A 29 -11.02 -0.11 -18.10
C ILE A 29 -12.39 0.42 -17.67
N ASP A 30 -13.41 -0.41 -17.88
CA ASP A 30 -14.70 -0.27 -17.24
C ASP A 30 -14.43 -0.11 -15.73
N LYS A 31 -14.77 1.05 -15.17
CA LYS A 31 -14.36 1.50 -13.81
C LYS A 31 -14.96 0.66 -12.67
N THR A 32 -15.57 -0.47 -12.96
CA THR A 32 -16.46 -1.19 -12.05
C THR A 32 -15.71 -2.02 -11.01
N TYR A 33 -14.50 -2.52 -11.26
CA TYR A 33 -13.73 -3.25 -10.23
C TYR A 33 -12.21 -3.09 -10.37
N ILE A 34 -11.59 -2.30 -9.50
CA ILE A 34 -10.12 -2.25 -9.38
C ILE A 34 -9.65 -3.43 -8.53
N GLN A 35 -8.82 -4.30 -9.10
CA GLN A 35 -8.23 -5.42 -8.38
C GLN A 35 -6.87 -5.05 -7.78
N PHE A 36 -6.73 -5.15 -6.46
CA PHE A 36 -5.45 -4.99 -5.77
C PHE A 36 -4.71 -6.31 -5.60
N SER A 37 -3.39 -6.24 -5.70
CA SER A 37 -2.49 -7.33 -5.29
C SER A 37 -2.49 -7.50 -3.77
N LEU A 38 -2.08 -8.68 -3.29
CA LEU A 38 -2.03 -8.98 -1.86
C LEU A 38 -1.19 -7.97 -1.06
N THR A 39 -0.06 -7.50 -1.60
CA THR A 39 0.79 -6.50 -0.92
C THR A 39 0.11 -5.14 -0.84
N GLN A 40 -0.65 -4.73 -1.86
CA GLN A 40 -1.44 -3.50 -1.84
C GLN A 40 -2.56 -3.60 -0.80
N ILE A 41 -3.27 -4.72 -0.74
CA ILE A 41 -4.30 -4.97 0.28
C ILE A 41 -3.67 -4.92 1.68
N LYS A 42 -2.56 -5.63 1.89
CA LYS A 42 -1.81 -5.62 3.16
C LYS A 42 -1.40 -4.21 3.57
N GLN A 43 -0.83 -3.43 2.65
CA GLN A 43 -0.41 -2.05 2.93
C GLN A 43 -1.59 -1.15 3.29
N MET A 44 -2.71 -1.30 2.60
CA MET A 44 -3.90 -0.50 2.87
C MET A 44 -4.49 -0.86 4.23
N LEU A 45 -4.55 -2.15 4.59
CA LEU A 45 -4.91 -2.60 5.94
C LEU A 45 -3.98 -2.04 7.03
N VAL A 46 -2.68 -1.91 6.78
CA VAL A 46 -1.75 -1.25 7.71
C VAL A 46 -2.13 0.21 7.91
N TYR A 47 -2.58 0.92 6.88
CA TYR A 47 -3.01 2.31 7.01
C TYR A 47 -4.29 2.46 7.82
N TYR A 48 -5.18 1.45 7.81
CA TYR A 48 -6.41 1.46 8.60
C TYR A 48 -6.18 1.47 10.12
N TYR A 49 -4.94 1.29 10.60
CA TYR A 49 -4.49 1.68 11.96
C TYR A 49 -4.34 3.20 12.13
N ALA A 50 -5.18 3.98 11.45
CA ALA A 50 -5.25 5.42 11.57
C ALA A 50 -6.00 5.83 12.85
N ASN A 51 -5.86 7.10 13.24
CA ASN A 51 -6.70 7.66 14.30
C ASN A 51 -8.16 7.81 13.83
N SER A 52 -9.04 8.30 14.71
CA SER A 52 -10.47 8.50 14.43
C SER A 52 -10.79 9.43 13.25
N LYS A 53 -9.80 10.17 12.73
CA LYS A 53 -9.92 11.04 11.56
C LYS A 53 -9.26 10.46 10.30
N GLY A 54 -8.83 9.20 10.32
CA GLY A 54 -8.15 8.56 9.20
C GLY A 54 -6.71 9.05 8.97
N PHE A 55 -6.11 9.71 9.95
CA PHE A 55 -4.72 10.17 9.87
C PHE A 55 -3.74 9.14 10.46
N VAL A 56 -2.69 8.84 9.70
CA VAL A 56 -1.54 8.03 10.12
C VAL A 56 -0.31 8.94 10.18
N SER A 57 0.27 9.08 11.37
CA SER A 57 1.43 9.96 11.59
C SER A 57 2.75 9.21 11.44
N LEU A 58 3.67 9.77 10.65
CA LEU A 58 5.11 9.44 10.60
C LEU A 58 5.41 7.93 10.58
N ILE A 59 4.73 7.19 9.72
CA ILE A 59 4.94 5.76 9.54
C ILE A 59 6.20 5.49 8.70
N SER A 60 7.03 4.54 9.14
CA SER A 60 8.28 4.19 8.46
C SER A 60 8.03 3.24 7.27
N LYS A 61 8.58 3.57 6.10
CA LYS A 61 8.54 2.68 4.92
C LYS A 61 9.16 1.32 5.22
N LYS A 62 10.32 1.31 5.88
CA LYS A 62 11.02 0.10 6.32
C LYS A 62 10.15 -0.79 7.21
N ARG A 63 9.38 -0.20 8.13
CA ARG A 63 8.49 -0.94 9.03
C ARG A 63 7.34 -1.57 8.25
N ILE A 64 6.67 -0.81 7.38
CA ILE A 64 5.56 -1.33 6.55
C ILE A 64 6.06 -2.46 5.65
N ALA A 65 7.19 -2.25 4.97
CA ALA A 65 7.80 -3.23 4.07
C ALA A 65 8.03 -4.58 4.77
N ARG A 66 8.54 -4.56 6.02
CA ARG A 66 8.68 -5.76 6.85
C ARG A 66 7.33 -6.40 7.19
N MET A 67 6.35 -5.61 7.62
CA MET A 67 5.03 -6.12 8.02
C MET A 67 4.30 -6.80 6.86
N ILE A 68 4.47 -6.32 5.63
CA ILE A 68 3.75 -6.84 4.46
C ILE A 68 4.59 -7.79 3.59
N GLY A 69 5.85 -8.04 3.97
CA GLY A 69 6.75 -8.96 3.26
C GLY A 69 7.24 -8.44 1.91
N CYS A 70 7.59 -7.16 1.79
CA CYS A 70 8.11 -6.56 0.55
C CYS A 70 9.33 -5.65 0.79
N CYS A 71 9.82 -4.97 -0.26
CA CYS A 71 10.85 -3.94 -0.15
C CYS A 71 10.27 -2.53 -0.05
N GLU A 72 11.06 -1.57 0.41
CA GLU A 72 10.60 -0.17 0.59
C GLU A 72 10.16 0.48 -0.72
N LYS A 73 10.79 0.12 -1.84
CA LYS A 73 10.40 0.60 -3.17
C LYS A 73 8.95 0.23 -3.51
N ASN A 74 8.49 -0.96 -3.11
CA ASN A 74 7.09 -1.38 -3.28
C ASN A 74 6.12 -0.50 -2.49
N ILE A 75 6.54 0.03 -1.34
CA ILE A 75 5.72 0.97 -0.55
C ILE A 75 5.49 2.26 -1.34
N ASP A 76 6.55 2.79 -1.95
CA ASP A 76 6.48 4.02 -2.77
C ASP A 76 5.58 3.83 -4.00
N ILE A 77 5.69 2.68 -4.68
CA ILE A 77 4.86 2.36 -5.85
C ILE A 77 3.38 2.25 -5.46
N ASN A 78 3.10 1.54 -4.37
CA ASN A 78 1.74 1.38 -3.88
C ASN A 78 1.17 2.74 -3.42
N ASN A 79 1.96 3.56 -2.73
CA ASN A 79 1.58 4.91 -2.33
C ASN A 79 1.20 5.77 -3.54
N LYS A 80 2.01 5.73 -4.62
CA LYS A 80 1.68 6.43 -5.85
C LYS A 80 0.36 5.95 -6.45
N LEU A 81 0.16 4.64 -6.55
CA LEU A 81 -1.11 4.09 -7.03
C LEU A 81 -2.30 4.56 -6.19
N PHE A 82 -2.19 4.52 -4.86
CA PHE A 82 -3.28 4.95 -3.98
C PHE A 82 -3.56 6.45 -4.04
N LEU A 83 -2.54 7.27 -4.28
CA LEU A 83 -2.68 8.70 -4.56
C LEU A 83 -3.39 8.93 -5.90
N ASP A 84 -2.96 8.25 -6.96
CA ASP A 84 -3.54 8.36 -8.31
C ASP A 84 -5.02 7.92 -8.31
N LEU A 85 -5.38 6.95 -7.48
CA LEU A 85 -6.76 6.49 -7.26
C LEU A 85 -7.56 7.38 -6.28
N GLY A 86 -6.94 8.39 -5.69
CA GLY A 86 -7.59 9.30 -4.74
C GLY A 86 -7.94 8.67 -3.38
N LEU A 87 -7.35 7.53 -3.02
CA LEU A 87 -7.64 6.80 -1.78
C LEU A 87 -6.93 7.39 -0.55
N ILE A 88 -5.76 7.99 -0.76
CA ILE A 88 -4.96 8.60 0.31
C ILE A 88 -4.48 9.99 -0.10
N LEU A 89 -4.02 10.76 0.88
CA LEU A 89 -3.21 11.97 0.71
C LEU A 89 -1.93 11.80 1.54
N ILE A 90 -0.78 12.21 1.01
CA ILE A 90 0.50 12.19 1.74
C ILE A 90 0.88 13.62 2.09
N SER A 91 1.07 13.91 3.38
CA SER A 91 1.24 15.29 3.87
C SER A 91 2.71 15.68 4.11
N SER A 92 3.58 14.73 4.44
CA SER A 92 4.98 15.02 4.79
C SER A 92 5.83 13.76 4.69
N THR A 93 7.06 13.89 4.22
CA THR A 93 8.08 12.83 4.25
C THR A 93 9.32 13.33 4.97
N ILE A 94 9.70 12.69 6.07
CA ILE A 94 10.87 13.05 6.91
C ILE A 94 11.61 11.76 7.28
N ASN A 95 12.93 11.70 7.05
CA ASN A 95 13.79 10.57 7.48
C ASN A 95 13.20 9.18 7.16
N ASN A 96 12.78 8.97 5.90
CA ASN A 96 12.19 7.72 5.42
C ASN A 96 10.87 7.30 6.11
N LYS A 97 10.22 8.25 6.78
CA LYS A 97 8.87 8.16 7.32
C LYS A 97 7.97 9.11 6.57
N PHE A 98 6.68 8.82 6.54
CA PHE A 98 5.69 9.70 5.94
C PHE A 98 4.40 9.71 6.74
N SER A 99 3.65 10.79 6.61
CA SER A 99 2.31 10.91 7.18
C SER A 99 1.29 10.86 6.05
N LEU A 100 0.14 10.25 6.30
CA LEU A 100 -0.94 10.17 5.31
C LEU A 100 -2.33 10.31 5.94
N ILE A 101 -3.28 10.73 5.13
CA ILE A 101 -4.70 10.75 5.44
C ILE A 101 -5.41 9.79 4.50
N ILE A 102 -6.25 8.90 5.04
CA ILE A 102 -7.15 8.05 4.25
C ILE A 102 -8.39 8.89 3.90
N LYS A 103 -8.70 9.00 2.61
CA LYS A 103 -9.91 9.71 2.18
C LYS A 103 -11.16 8.93 2.54
N ASN A 104 -12.24 9.65 2.83
CA ASN A 104 -13.55 9.10 3.20
C ASN A 104 -13.50 8.11 4.37
N TYR A 105 -12.47 8.19 5.22
CA TYR A 105 -12.29 7.25 6.33
C TYR A 105 -13.51 7.22 7.25
N SER A 106 -14.11 8.37 7.55
CA SER A 106 -15.32 8.47 8.37
C SER A 106 -16.55 7.77 7.76
N GLU A 107 -16.64 7.67 6.44
CA GLU A 107 -17.71 6.93 5.75
C GLU A 107 -17.52 5.42 5.88
N HIS A 108 -16.26 4.98 5.94
CA HIS A 108 -15.88 3.57 6.13
C HIS A 108 -15.77 3.15 7.61
N TYR A 109 -15.64 4.13 8.51
CA TYR A 109 -15.46 3.95 9.94
C TYR A 109 -16.81 3.92 10.67
N SER A 110 -17.42 2.73 10.72
CA SER A 110 -18.56 2.46 11.61
C SER A 110 -18.06 2.16 13.03
N LYS A 111 -18.79 2.63 14.05
CA LYS A 111 -18.54 2.45 15.50
C LYS A 111 -18.17 1.01 15.92
N ASN A 112 -18.48 0.00 15.10
CA ASN A 112 -18.19 -1.40 15.41
C ASN A 112 -16.75 -1.86 15.13
N ASN A 113 -15.88 -1.01 14.54
CA ASN A 113 -14.40 -1.04 14.55
C ASN A 113 -13.61 -2.36 14.39
N THR A 114 -14.27 -3.47 14.10
CA THR A 114 -13.71 -4.82 14.21
C THR A 114 -13.44 -5.43 12.85
N ARG A 115 -14.14 -5.02 11.78
CA ARG A 115 -14.04 -5.71 10.48
C ARG A 115 -12.69 -5.54 9.78
N TYR A 116 -12.22 -4.32 9.57
CA TYR A 116 -10.93 -4.09 8.89
C TYR A 116 -9.72 -4.39 9.77
N LEU A 117 -9.82 -4.13 11.08
CA LEU A 117 -8.81 -4.49 12.07
C LEU A 117 -8.64 -6.02 12.19
N ASN A 118 -9.74 -6.79 12.26
CA ASN A 118 -9.68 -8.25 12.26
C ASN A 118 -9.12 -8.79 10.94
N LEU A 119 -9.48 -8.17 9.80
CA LEU A 119 -8.92 -8.55 8.50
C LEU A 119 -7.40 -8.30 8.47
N ALA A 120 -6.95 -7.14 8.96
CA ALA A 120 -5.53 -6.81 9.07
C ALA A 120 -4.77 -7.81 9.95
N THR A 121 -5.30 -8.14 11.13
CA THR A 121 -4.67 -9.09 12.06
C THR A 121 -4.57 -10.49 11.47
N ASN A 122 -5.57 -10.95 10.71
CA ASN A 122 -5.55 -12.26 10.07
C ASN A 122 -4.61 -12.30 8.86
N VAL A 123 -4.59 -11.26 8.04
CA VAL A 123 -3.78 -11.20 6.81
C VAL A 123 -2.29 -10.94 7.11
N LEU A 124 -1.96 -10.31 8.24
CA LEU A 124 -0.58 -10.03 8.66
C LEU A 124 0.03 -11.11 9.57
N ARG A 125 -0.72 -12.14 9.95
CA ARG A 125 -0.25 -13.25 10.81
C ARG A 125 0.55 -14.34 10.07
N THR A 126 0.51 -14.34 8.75
CA THR A 126 1.24 -15.29 7.86
C THR A 126 2.61 -14.75 7.48
#